data_AF-A0A3D4U352-F1
#
_entry.id   AF-A0A3D4U352-F1
#
_cell.length_a   1.000
_cell.length_b   1.000
_cell.length_c   1.000
_cell.angle_alpha   90.00
_cell.angle_beta   90.00
_cell.angle_gamma   90.00
#
_symmetry.space_group_name_H-M   'P 1'
#
loop_
_entity.id
_entity.type
_entity.pdbx_description
1 polymer ?
#
loop_
_entity_poly.entity_id
_entity_poly.type
_entity_poly.pdbx_seq_one_letter_code
_entity_poly.pdbx_strand_id
1 'polypeptide(L)'
;MSHNLALYSFWALMFLFGMFWVAIVTNSFPMLWQMATYGNMGIYTGLYYTFSQAAAIISPPITGTIIDLVGYRGIFVFSAFCMLAALLVMGKVTRGEPREDQPTAVTD
;
A
#
# COMPACT_ATOMS: atom_id res chain seq x y z
N MET A 1 -15.12 -14.63 28.86
CA MET A 1 -15.56 -15.20 27.57
C MET A 1 -15.51 -14.16 26.43
N SER A 2 -16.10 -12.97 26.55
CA SER A 2 -16.10 -11.94 25.49
C SER A 2 -14.73 -11.35 25.14
N HIS A 3 -13.81 -11.22 26.10
CA HIS A 3 -12.47 -10.66 25.86
C HIS A 3 -11.61 -11.52 24.91
N ASN A 4 -11.66 -12.85 25.06
CA ASN A 4 -10.92 -13.77 24.20
C ASN A 4 -11.48 -13.77 22.76
N LEU A 5 -12.80 -13.64 22.61
CA LEU A 5 -13.43 -13.53 21.29
C LEU A 5 -13.00 -12.24 20.56
N ALA A 6 -12.98 -11.11 21.28
CA ALA A 6 -12.50 -9.85 20.73
C ALA A 6 -11.03 -9.94 20.28
N LEU A 7 -10.16 -10.56 21.10
CA LEU A 7 -8.77 -10.79 20.75
C LEU A 7 -8.61 -11.66 19.50
N TYR A 8 -9.29 -12.81 19.42
CA TYR A 8 -9.23 -13.66 18.23
C TYR A 8 -9.77 -12.97 16.98
N SER A 9 -10.85 -12.19 17.10
CA SER A 9 -11.36 -11.41 15.99
C SER A 9 -10.38 -10.33 15.52
N PHE A 10 -9.69 -9.67 16.45
CA PHE A 10 -8.64 -8.69 16.15
C PHE A 10 -7.46 -9.32 15.42
N TRP A 11 -6.96 -10.45 15.90
CA TRP A 11 -5.88 -11.19 15.25
C TRP A 11 -6.26 -11.68 13.85
N ALA A 12 -7.47 -12.21 13.67
CA ALA A 12 -7.97 -12.63 12.37
C ALA A 12 -8.06 -11.44 11.39
N LEU A 13 -8.60 -10.30 11.84
CA LEU A 13 -8.66 -9.07 11.03
C LEU A 13 -7.27 -8.56 10.65
N MET A 14 -6.31 -8.57 11.59
CA MET A 14 -4.93 -8.15 11.32
C MET A 14 -4.22 -9.10 10.35
N PHE A 15 -4.49 -10.40 10.44
CA PHE A 15 -3.96 -11.39 9.51
C PHE A 15 -4.47 -11.16 8.08
N LEU A 16 -5.80 -10.99 7.92
CA LEU A 16 -6.40 -10.66 6.63
C LEU A 16 -5.83 -9.36 6.07
N PHE A 17 -5.79 -8.31 6.90
CA PHE A 17 -5.21 -7.02 6.51
C PHE A 17 -3.75 -7.16 6.04
N GLY A 18 -2.93 -7.92 6.76
CA GLY A 18 -1.54 -8.17 6.40
C GLY A 18 -1.39 -8.82 5.03
N MET A 19 -2.23 -9.81 4.71
CA MET A 19 -2.21 -10.45 3.38
C MET A 19 -2.51 -9.45 2.26
N PHE A 20 -3.52 -8.59 2.44
CA PHE A 20 -3.84 -7.54 1.46
C PHE A 20 -2.74 -6.48 1.36
N TRP A 21 -2.17 -6.08 2.49
CA TRP A 21 -1.10 -5.07 2.55
C TRP A 21 0.14 -5.51 1.78
N VAL A 22 0.56 -6.77 1.94
CA VAL A 22 1.70 -7.33 1.21
C VAL A 22 1.44 -7.28 -0.30
N ALA A 23 0.25 -7.67 -0.76
CA ALA A 23 -0.08 -7.64 -2.18
C ALA A 23 0.03 -6.22 -2.77
N ILE A 24 -0.34 -5.18 -2.03
CA ILE A 24 -0.21 -3.79 -2.50
C ILE A 24 1.27 -3.38 -2.57
N VAL A 25 2.02 -3.59 -1.49
CA VAL A 25 3.41 -3.12 -1.40
C VAL A 25 4.35 -3.83 -2.38
N THR A 26 4.14 -5.13 -2.62
CA THR A 26 4.99 -5.91 -3.54
C THR A 26 4.75 -5.59 -5.01
N ASN A 27 3.52 -5.24 -5.38
CA ASN A 27 3.15 -4.93 -6.78
C ASN A 27 3.33 -3.43 -7.13
N SER A 28 3.31 -2.54 -6.14
CA SER A 28 3.40 -1.09 -6.38
C SER A 28 4.73 -0.68 -7.03
N PHE A 29 5.85 -1.29 -6.62
CA PHE A 29 7.17 -0.95 -7.16
C PHE A 29 7.37 -1.43 -8.61
N PRO A 30 7.09 -2.70 -8.96
CA PRO A 30 7.12 -3.14 -10.36
C PRO A 30 6.23 -2.33 -11.29
N MET A 31 5.01 -1.97 -10.85
CA MET A 31 4.09 -1.15 -11.63
C MET A 31 4.71 0.22 -11.97
N LEU A 32 5.36 0.86 -11.00
CA LEU A 32 6.02 2.14 -11.23
C LEU A 32 7.23 2.00 -12.16
N TRP A 33 8.00 0.92 -11.99
CA TRP A 33 9.16 0.62 -12.82
C TRP A 33 8.80 0.38 -14.29
N GLN A 34 7.68 -0.29 -14.57
CA GLN A 34 7.20 -0.53 -15.93
C GLN A 34 6.81 0.76 -16.66
N MET A 35 6.52 1.85 -15.95
CA MET A 35 6.28 3.17 -16.55
C MET A 35 7.58 3.93 -16.84
N ALA A 36 8.71 3.50 -16.26
CA ALA A 36 10.00 4.15 -16.41
C ALA A 36 10.75 3.64 -17.65
N THR A 37 11.46 4.54 -18.31
CA THR A 37 12.46 4.26 -19.35
C THR A 37 13.84 4.14 -18.70
N TYR A 38 14.80 3.45 -19.32
CA TYR A 38 16.17 3.30 -18.80
C TYR A 38 16.84 4.62 -18.34
N GLY A 39 16.53 5.75 -18.99
CA GLY A 39 17.08 7.06 -18.62
C GLY A 39 16.45 7.74 -17.39
N ASN A 40 15.23 7.36 -16.97
CA ASN A 40 14.52 7.99 -15.84
C ASN A 40 14.18 7.00 -14.71
N MET A 41 14.56 5.73 -14.85
CA MET A 41 14.42 4.65 -13.88
C MET A 41 14.81 5.05 -12.45
N GLY A 42 15.95 5.73 -12.27
CA GLY A 42 16.40 6.22 -10.96
C GLY A 42 15.52 7.32 -10.34
N ILE A 43 14.82 8.11 -11.17
CA ILE A 43 13.90 9.16 -10.70
C ILE A 43 12.62 8.53 -10.17
N TYR A 44 12.07 7.53 -10.86
CA TYR A 44 10.87 6.81 -10.44
C TYR A 44 11.09 6.06 -9.12
N THR A 45 12.22 5.36 -8.98
CA THR A 45 12.57 4.69 -7.72
C THR A 45 12.86 5.68 -6.60
N GLY A 46 13.56 6.78 -6.90
CA GLY A 46 13.80 7.86 -5.94
C GLY A 46 12.49 8.45 -5.41
N LEU A 47 11.56 8.82 -6.29
CA LEU A 47 10.24 9.33 -5.91
C LEU A 47 9.47 8.32 -5.04
N TYR A 48 9.44 7.05 -5.41
CA TYR A 48 8.79 6.00 -4.63
C TYR A 48 9.30 5.97 -3.18
N TYR A 49 10.62 5.88 -3.00
CA TYR A 49 11.20 5.81 -1.67
C TYR A 49 11.11 7.14 -0.91
N THR A 50 11.27 8.29 -1.57
CA THR A 50 11.09 9.59 -0.92
C THR A 50 9.69 9.73 -0.32
N PHE A 51 8.64 9.43 -1.09
CA PHE A 51 7.27 9.50 -0.56
C PHE A 51 6.98 8.41 0.47
N SER A 52 7.47 7.18 0.28
CA SER A 52 7.31 6.09 1.24
C SER A 52 7.94 6.43 2.60
N GLN A 53 9.18 6.94 2.59
CA GLN A 53 9.87 7.32 3.82
C GLN A 53 9.27 8.57 4.45
N ALA A 54 8.85 9.56 3.65
CA ALA A 54 8.16 10.74 4.16
C ALA A 54 6.84 10.34 4.85
N ALA A 55 6.05 9.44 4.26
CA ALA A 55 4.84 8.91 4.87
C ALA A 55 5.14 8.18 6.20
N ALA A 56 6.21 7.38 6.26
CA ALA A 56 6.63 6.71 7.49
C ALA A 56 7.03 7.68 8.61
N ILE A 57 7.65 8.82 8.26
CA ILE A 57 8.03 9.87 9.22
C ILE A 57 6.80 10.67 9.69
N ILE A 58 5.86 10.96 8.78
CA ILE A 58 4.68 11.78 9.05
C ILE A 58 3.57 10.97 9.76
N SER A 59 3.55 9.65 9.59
CA SER A 59 2.51 8.79 10.15
C SER A 59 2.37 8.90 11.69
N PRO A 60 3.44 8.79 12.52
CA PRO A 60 3.29 8.82 13.98
C PRO A 60 2.73 10.13 14.55
N PRO A 61 3.16 11.33 14.09
CA PRO A 61 2.52 12.58 14.52
C PRO A 61 1.04 12.68 14.15
N ILE A 62 0.66 12.24 12.94
CA ILE A 62 -0.74 12.27 12.50
C ILE A 62 -1.58 11.27 13.30
N THR A 63 -1.13 10.03 13.45
CA THR A 63 -1.90 9.03 14.19
C THR A 63 -1.96 9.37 15.67
N GLY A 64 -0.89 9.91 16.26
CA GLY A 64 -0.87 10.41 17.64
C GLY A 64 -1.93 11.50 17.87
N THR A 65 -1.95 12.53 17.02
CA THR A 65 -2.95 13.60 17.13
C THR A 65 -4.39 13.09 16.94
N ILE A 66 -4.63 12.12 16.06
CA ILE A 66 -5.95 11.49 15.90
C ILE A 66 -6.36 10.73 17.17
N ILE A 67 -5.42 10.01 17.80
CA ILE A 67 -5.68 9.29 19.06
C ILE A 67 -6.03 10.28 20.17
N ASP A 68 -5.32 11.40 20.26
CA ASP A 68 -5.56 12.40 21.30
C ASP A 68 -6.95 13.05 21.18
N LEU A 69 -7.46 13.22 19.95
CA LEU A 69 -8.74 13.88 19.69
C LEU A 69 -9.95 12.92 19.69
N VAL A 70 -9.80 11.71 19.14
CA VAL A 70 -10.92 10.78 18.84
C VAL A 70 -10.73 9.41 19.50
N GLY A 71 -9.58 9.16 20.13
CA GLY A 71 -9.21 7.89 20.73
C GLY A 71 -8.74 6.84 19.71
N TYR A 72 -8.35 5.66 20.20
CA TYR A 72 -7.80 4.56 19.39
C TYR A 72 -8.72 4.08 18.27
N ARG A 73 -10.05 4.21 18.42
CA ARG A 73 -11.02 3.83 17.39
C ARG A 73 -10.94 4.74 16.15
N GLY A 74 -10.53 6.00 16.32
CA GLY A 74 -10.38 6.97 15.23
C GLY A 74 -9.35 6.56 14.18
N ILE A 75 -8.30 5.83 14.60
CA ILE A 75 -7.24 5.35 13.69
C ILE A 75 -7.80 4.42 12.63
N PHE A 76 -8.73 3.52 12.99
CA PHE A 76 -9.30 2.57 12.03
C PHE A 76 -10.15 3.28 10.97
N VAL A 77 -10.90 4.31 11.36
CA VAL A 77 -11.70 5.13 10.43
C VAL A 77 -10.78 5.93 9.50
N PHE A 78 -9.73 6.54 10.06
CA PHE A 78 -8.72 7.25 9.28
C PHE A 78 -8.02 6.33 8.26
N SER A 79 -7.57 5.15 8.69
CA SER A 79 -6.95 4.16 7.81
C SER A 79 -7.89 3.68 6.70
N ALA A 80 -9.17 3.46 7.02
CA ALA A 80 -10.17 3.09 6.01
C ALA A 80 -10.36 4.21 4.97
N PHE A 81 -10.40 5.47 5.39
CA PHE A 81 -10.47 6.62 4.48
C PHE A 81 -9.22 6.73 3.60
N CYS A 82 -8.02 6.59 4.16
CA CYS A 82 -6.77 6.57 3.40
C CYS A 82 -6.74 5.43 2.38
N MET A 83 -7.19 4.23 2.75
CA MET A 83 -7.24 3.09 1.83
C MET A 83 -8.25 3.33 0.69
N LEU A 84 -9.41 3.93 1.00
CA LEU A 84 -10.40 4.30 -0.01
C LEU A 84 -9.84 5.36 -0.98
N ALA A 85 -9.16 6.38 -0.45
CA ALA A 85 -8.48 7.38 -1.27
C ALA A 85 -7.41 6.74 -2.18
N ALA A 86 -6.61 5.81 -1.65
CA ALA A 86 -5.63 5.06 -2.43
C ALA A 86 -6.29 4.24 -3.56
N LEU A 87 -7.41 3.56 -3.28
CA LEU A 87 -8.18 2.84 -4.30
C LEU A 87 -8.69 3.76 -5.41
N LEU A 88 -9.18 4.96 -5.07
CA LEU A 88 -9.65 5.93 -6.06
C LEU A 88 -8.51 6.48 -6.94
N VAL A 89 -7.33 6.71 -6.35
CA VAL A 89 -6.15 7.18 -7.09
C VAL A 89 -5.58 6.08 -7.99
N MET A 90 -5.40 4.88 -7.44
CA MET A 90 -4.90 3.73 -8.19
C MET A 90 -5.87 3.28 -9.29
N GLY A 91 -7.19 3.38 -9.06
CA GLY A 91 -8.21 3.09 -10.07
C GLY A 91 -8.19 4.02 -11.29
N LYS A 92 -7.52 5.19 -11.19
CA LYS A 92 -7.29 6.12 -12.31
C LYS A 92 -5.96 5.90 -13.03
N VAL A 93 -5.12 4.98 -12.55
CA VAL A 93 -3.86 4.64 -13.21
C VAL A 93 -4.16 3.65 -14.34
N THR A 94 -4.11 4.15 -15.59
CA THR A 94 -4.42 3.38 -16.81
C THR A 94 -3.16 2.79 -17.48
N ARG A 95 -1.96 3.00 -16.92
CA ARG A 95 -0.71 2.41 -17.44
C ARG A 95 0.01 1.68 -16.33
N GLY A 96 0.43 0.45 -16.58
CA GLY A 96 0.92 -0.51 -15.57
C GLY A 96 0.39 -1.94 -15.77
N GLU A 97 -0.40 -2.18 -16.82
CA GLU A 97 -0.71 -3.55 -17.25
C GLU A 97 0.60 -4.25 -17.65
N PRO A 98 0.84 -5.49 -17.18
CA PRO A 98 1.87 -6.33 -17.77
C PRO A 98 1.59 -6.36 -19.27
N ARG A 99 2.52 -5.87 -20.09
CA ARG A 99 2.40 -6.15 -21.51
C ARG A 99 2.46 -7.67 -21.66
N GLU A 100 1.45 -8.20 -22.32
CA GLU A 100 1.44 -9.57 -22.80
C GLU A 100 2.36 -9.63 -24.04
N ASP A 101 3.67 -9.45 -23.83
CA ASP A 101 4.74 -9.73 -24.78
C ASP A 101 5.91 -10.36 -24.00
N GLN A 102 6.06 -11.68 -23.88
CA GLN A 102 5.97 -12.71 -24.91
C GLN A 102 5.75 -14.10 -24.29
N PRO A 103 4.81 -14.92 -24.78
CA PRO A 103 4.94 -16.37 -24.75
C PRO A 103 5.74 -16.83 -25.99
N THR A 104 6.89 -17.45 -25.76
CA THR A 104 7.32 -18.77 -26.27
C THR A 104 8.82 -18.86 -26.56
N ALA A 105 9.41 -19.86 -25.90
CA ALA A 105 10.36 -20.82 -26.47
C ALA A 105 11.76 -20.34 -26.89
N VAL A 106 12.73 -20.90 -26.17
CA VAL A 106 13.93 -21.53 -26.74
C VAL A 106 13.73 -21.88 -28.21
N THR A 107 14.45 -21.20 -29.10
CA THR A 107 14.94 -21.75 -30.36
C THR A 107 16.30 -21.14 -30.65
N ASP A 108 17.28 -22.04 -30.63
CA ASP A 108 18.68 -22.01 -31.11
C ASP A 108 19.71 -21.14 -30.36
#